data_AF-A0A2V5H954-F1
#
_entry.id   AF-A0A2V5H954-F1
#
_cell.length_a   1.000
_cell.length_b   1.000
_cell.length_c   1.000
_cell.angle_alpha   90.00
_cell.angle_beta   90.00
_cell.angle_gamma   90.00
#
_symmetry.space_group_name_H-M   'P 1'
#
loop_
_entity.id
_entity.type
_entity.pdbx_description
1 polymer ?
#
loop_
_entity_poly.entity_id
_entity_poly.type
_entity_poly.pdbx_seq_one_letter_code
_entity_poly.pdbx_strand_id
1 'polypeptide(L)'
;MVGKPSLKREGTAQPSAHVRLVNFSTFDMNLHHHLTGSNSCHSAQLTLRSPMPFNPSHLDIAEKDLLQYFRCIASRSLTTFTHDPVDLGNIIMHLTLLNDSPSAAAVLRSLLALSSVHRDGLQSQAAGLKISALKALIAAPKHDITAIEAAQHVAAGMLLCSFEIHRASCTSDQWMTYLIGAKRIIKASSLESSGEFGPLIDWVHYHDVLSRFSNIHWRPKIVDVDSPSSESSAETLSLSPGMSSVHNTPLALLSDICDAVSAFLPDIMLTDDRDDHQAFLKTLAFRIRNISSTEISPSNSRSRTMTALFQCAMLVYLNRASMDLLEPAAETERRIQNAFATFTQLDACERQFPLFILGCEARTDHERSIVLDLITRTEEHASSRSLYLVRKMIEAIWIQDDLAKGEINYTNKLTAIISCCAILPTFV
;
A
#
# COMPACT_ATOMS: atom_id res chain seq x y z
N MET A 1 -39.53 24.49 58.83
CA MET A 1 -40.01 23.52 57.82
C MET A 1 -39.20 23.76 56.56
N VAL A 2 -38.57 22.68 56.06
CA VAL A 2 -37.88 22.52 54.76
C VAL A 2 -36.57 23.28 54.57
N GLY A 3 -35.48 22.63 55.00
CA GLY A 3 -34.12 22.91 54.56
C GLY A 3 -33.91 22.49 53.11
N LYS A 4 -33.16 23.31 52.37
CA LYS A 4 -32.67 23.02 51.02
C LYS A 4 -31.51 22.02 51.11
N PRO A 5 -31.54 20.88 50.40
CA PRO A 5 -30.37 20.05 50.24
C PRO A 5 -29.53 20.53 49.05
N SER A 6 -28.24 20.70 49.33
CA SER A 6 -27.15 20.89 48.39
C SER A 6 -26.95 19.64 47.52
N LEU A 7 -27.21 19.75 46.22
CA LEU A 7 -26.85 18.72 45.24
C LEU A 7 -25.36 18.81 44.92
N LYS A 8 -24.58 17.93 45.55
CA LYS A 8 -23.23 17.56 45.10
C LYS A 8 -23.36 16.92 43.71
N ARG A 9 -22.61 17.45 42.75
CA ARG A 9 -22.47 16.88 41.41
C ARG A 9 -21.17 16.06 41.39
N GLU A 10 -21.27 14.79 41.77
CA GLU A 10 -20.25 13.77 41.52
C GLU A 10 -20.67 12.93 40.32
N GLY A 11 -19.71 12.58 39.47
CA GLY A 11 -19.88 11.62 38.38
C GLY A 11 -19.49 12.15 37.01
N THR A 12 -18.20 12.47 36.81
CA THR A 12 -17.59 12.42 35.47
C THR A 12 -17.59 10.96 35.02
N ALA A 13 -18.62 10.56 34.27
CA ALA A 13 -18.62 9.30 33.54
C ALA A 13 -17.51 9.38 32.49
N GLN A 14 -16.41 8.65 32.72
CA GLN A 14 -15.44 8.35 31.68
C GLN A 14 -16.17 7.63 30.54
N PRO A 15 -15.90 7.94 29.26
CA PRO A 15 -16.43 7.15 28.16
C PRO A 15 -15.88 5.73 28.29
N SER A 16 -16.77 4.75 28.35
CA SER A 16 -16.42 3.33 28.24
C SER A 16 -15.56 3.14 26.99
N ALA A 17 -14.32 2.70 27.17
CA ALA A 17 -13.51 2.20 26.06
C ALA A 17 -14.29 1.05 25.42
N HIS A 18 -14.73 1.25 24.18
CA HIS A 18 -15.35 0.19 23.39
C HIS A 18 -14.32 -0.95 23.27
N VAL A 19 -14.56 -2.07 23.95
CA VAL A 19 -13.71 -3.25 23.80
C VAL A 19 -13.88 -3.76 22.37
N ARG A 20 -12.87 -3.54 21.53
CA ARG A 20 -12.82 -4.05 20.15
C ARG A 20 -12.27 -5.47 20.19
N LEU A 21 -13.17 -6.45 20.34
CA LEU A 21 -12.82 -7.87 20.30
C LEU A 21 -12.63 -8.33 18.86
N VAL A 22 -11.50 -8.96 18.58
CA VAL A 22 -11.24 -9.66 17.31
C VAL A 22 -11.76 -11.08 17.46
N ASN A 23 -12.79 -11.43 16.70
CA ASN A 23 -13.39 -12.77 16.72
C ASN A 23 -12.85 -13.60 15.56
N PHE A 24 -12.61 -14.89 15.79
CA PHE A 24 -12.29 -15.84 14.73
C PHE A 24 -13.57 -16.42 14.11
N SER A 25 -13.47 -16.81 12.85
CA SER A 25 -14.55 -17.39 12.06
C SER A 25 -14.17 -18.74 11.46
N THR A 26 -15.10 -19.42 10.79
CA THR A 26 -14.80 -20.66 10.05
C THR A 26 -13.74 -20.44 8.97
N PHE A 27 -13.67 -19.24 8.38
CA PHE A 27 -12.62 -18.87 7.43
C PHE A 27 -11.24 -18.99 8.08
N ASP A 28 -11.08 -18.45 9.29
CA ASP A 28 -9.81 -18.43 10.01
C ASP A 28 -9.37 -19.83 10.45
N MET A 29 -10.32 -20.68 10.85
CA MET A 29 -10.07 -22.09 11.17
C MET A 29 -9.59 -22.88 9.95
N ASN A 30 -10.22 -22.65 8.79
CA ASN A 30 -9.81 -23.29 7.53
C ASN A 30 -8.41 -22.83 7.09
N LEU A 31 -8.12 -21.53 7.23
CA LEU A 31 -6.80 -20.98 6.98
C LEU A 31 -5.75 -21.60 7.92
N HIS A 32 -6.09 -21.76 9.20
CA HIS A 32 -5.22 -22.39 10.18
C HIS A 32 -4.89 -23.83 9.81
N HIS A 33 -5.89 -24.63 9.45
CA HIS A 33 -5.69 -26.01 9.00
C HIS A 33 -4.82 -26.11 7.74
N HIS A 34 -4.93 -25.13 6.84
CA HIS A 34 -4.07 -25.04 5.66
C HIS A 34 -2.62 -24.75 6.05
N LEU A 35 -2.39 -23.82 6.97
CA LEU A 35 -1.05 -23.46 7.48
C LEU A 35 -0.39 -24.61 8.25
N THR A 36 -1.15 -25.40 9.01
CA THR A 36 -0.63 -26.53 9.80
C THR A 36 -0.59 -27.86 9.06
N GLY A 37 -0.93 -27.89 7.76
CA GLY A 37 -0.90 -29.10 6.92
C GLY A 37 -1.86 -30.21 7.37
N SER A 38 -2.86 -29.90 8.19
CA SER A 38 -3.69 -30.91 8.86
C SER A 38 -4.87 -31.43 8.04
N ASN A 39 -5.13 -30.90 6.84
CA ASN A 39 -6.15 -31.42 5.91
C ASN A 39 -5.79 -31.15 4.44
N SER A 40 -5.84 -32.20 3.60
CA SER A 40 -5.94 -32.08 2.13
C SER A 40 -7.39 -31.90 1.65
N CYS A 41 -8.33 -31.71 2.58
CA CYS A 41 -9.74 -31.58 2.27
C CYS A 41 -9.96 -30.28 1.49
N HIS A 42 -10.46 -30.43 0.26
CA HIS A 42 -10.87 -29.42 -0.71
C HIS A 42 -10.61 -27.98 -0.26
N SER A 43 -9.61 -27.35 -0.87
CA SER A 43 -9.29 -25.92 -0.79
C SER A 43 -10.54 -25.08 -1.06
N ALA A 44 -11.44 -24.96 -0.08
CA ALA A 44 -12.53 -24.01 -0.10
C ALA A 44 -11.86 -22.65 -0.26
N GLN A 45 -12.26 -21.96 -1.32
CA GLN A 45 -11.65 -20.75 -1.83
C GLN A 45 -11.68 -19.66 -0.75
N LEU A 46 -10.63 -19.58 0.06
CA LEU A 46 -10.48 -18.54 1.07
C LEU A 46 -10.21 -17.23 0.33
N THR A 47 -11.27 -16.47 0.08
CA THR A 47 -11.16 -15.18 -0.61
C THR A 47 -11.61 -14.06 0.30
N LEU A 48 -10.65 -13.22 0.69
CA LEU A 48 -10.89 -11.92 1.28
C LEU A 48 -11.32 -10.96 0.16
N ARG A 49 -12.62 -10.63 0.12
CA ARG A 49 -13.16 -9.61 -0.78
C ARG A 49 -13.31 -8.30 -0.02
N SER A 50 -12.86 -7.23 -0.65
CA SER A 50 -13.25 -5.88 -0.23
C SER A 50 -14.69 -5.63 -0.67
N PRO A 51 -15.58 -5.12 0.21
CA PRO A 51 -16.90 -4.70 -0.22
C PRO A 51 -16.75 -3.64 -1.32
N MET A 52 -17.56 -3.75 -2.37
CA MET A 52 -17.62 -2.76 -3.45
C MET A 52 -18.79 -1.81 -3.17
N PRO A 53 -18.57 -0.66 -2.51
CA PRO A 53 -19.62 0.34 -2.31
C PRO A 53 -19.84 1.09 -3.62
N PHE A 54 -20.61 0.49 -4.54
CA PHE A 54 -21.12 1.21 -5.69
C PHE A 54 -22.20 2.20 -5.25
N ASN A 55 -22.06 3.45 -5.66
CA ASN A 55 -23.07 4.48 -5.42
C ASN A 55 -23.96 4.58 -6.67
N PRO A 56 -25.24 4.16 -6.59
CA PRO A 56 -26.14 4.19 -7.74
C PRO A 56 -26.60 5.59 -8.14
N SER A 57 -26.24 6.62 -7.35
CA SER A 57 -26.61 8.00 -7.62
C SER A 57 -25.97 8.48 -8.93
N HIS A 58 -26.79 8.98 -9.85
CA HIS A 58 -26.30 9.67 -11.04
C HIS A 58 -25.88 11.09 -10.65
N LEU A 59 -24.58 11.32 -10.53
CA LEU A 59 -24.01 12.62 -10.22
C LEU A 59 -23.40 13.21 -11.50
N ASP A 60 -23.82 14.42 -11.86
CA ASP A 60 -23.23 15.19 -12.95
C ASP A 60 -22.64 16.49 -12.40
N ILE A 61 -21.48 16.33 -11.76
CA ILE A 61 -20.77 17.43 -11.12
C ILE A 61 -19.98 18.16 -12.20
N ALA A 62 -20.07 19.48 -12.23
CA ALA A 62 -19.35 20.27 -13.23
C ALA A 62 -17.83 20.00 -13.12
N GLU A 63 -17.17 19.84 -14.28
CA GLU A 63 -15.73 19.53 -14.34
C GLU A 63 -14.89 20.57 -13.58
N LYS A 64 -15.29 21.84 -13.61
CA LYS A 64 -14.66 22.93 -12.85
C LYS A 64 -14.66 22.69 -11.33
N ASP A 65 -15.72 22.09 -10.80
CA ASP A 65 -15.87 21.85 -9.36
C ASP A 65 -15.00 20.65 -8.95
N LEU A 66 -14.92 19.63 -9.80
CA LEU A 66 -14.02 18.48 -9.61
C LEU A 66 -12.55 18.90 -9.71
N LEU A 67 -12.20 19.79 -10.65
CA LEU A 67 -10.85 20.34 -10.79
C LEU A 67 -10.45 21.15 -9.56
N GLN A 68 -11.36 22.01 -9.06
CA GLN A 68 -11.13 22.76 -7.83
C GLN A 68 -11.03 21.83 -6.62
N TYR A 69 -11.87 20.80 -6.55
CA TYR A 69 -11.82 19.79 -5.50
C TYR A 69 -10.49 19.02 -5.50
N PHE A 70 -9.95 18.67 -6.68
CA PHE A 70 -8.64 18.06 -6.78
C PHE A 70 -7.56 18.93 -6.13
N ARG A 71 -7.53 20.20 -6.55
CA ARG A 71 -6.53 21.16 -6.09
C ARG A 71 -6.56 21.35 -4.57
N CYS A 72 -7.74 21.38 -3.97
CA CYS A 72 -7.91 21.66 -2.55
C CYS A 72 -7.87 20.42 -1.64
N ILE A 73 -8.33 19.26 -2.13
CA ILE A 73 -8.63 18.10 -1.29
C ILE A 73 -8.02 16.83 -1.89
N ALA A 74 -8.43 16.40 -3.10
CA ALA A 74 -8.10 15.06 -3.59
C ALA A 74 -6.60 14.86 -3.90
N SER A 75 -5.85 15.93 -4.21
CA SER A 75 -4.39 15.85 -4.39
C SER A 75 -3.67 15.33 -3.14
N ARG A 76 -4.26 15.54 -1.95
CA ARG A 76 -3.71 15.07 -0.68
C ARG A 76 -3.80 13.55 -0.52
N SER A 77 -4.61 12.87 -1.34
CA SER A 77 -4.72 11.41 -1.35
C SER A 77 -3.71 10.73 -2.28
N LEU A 78 -2.86 11.49 -2.98
CA LEU A 78 -1.80 10.93 -3.81
C LEU A 78 -0.71 10.34 -2.90
N THR A 79 -0.52 9.02 -2.95
CA THR A 79 0.45 8.36 -2.07
C THR A 79 1.85 8.43 -2.64
N THR A 80 2.61 9.38 -2.13
CA THR A 80 4.02 9.62 -2.39
C THR A 80 4.88 9.06 -1.25
N PHE A 81 6.18 8.84 -1.44
CA PHE A 81 7.08 8.48 -0.34
C PHE A 81 7.74 9.70 0.29
N THR A 82 8.52 10.45 -0.50
CA THR A 82 9.34 11.61 -0.08
C THR A 82 8.70 12.97 -0.32
N HIS A 83 7.89 13.11 -1.37
CA HIS A 83 7.33 14.39 -1.80
C HIS A 83 6.03 14.72 -1.08
N ASP A 84 5.72 16.01 -0.90
CA ASP A 84 4.38 16.42 -0.48
C ASP A 84 3.37 16.06 -1.59
N PRO A 85 2.29 15.31 -1.28
CA PRO A 85 1.22 15.03 -2.23
C PRO A 85 0.66 16.28 -2.94
N VAL A 86 0.67 17.43 -2.26
CA VAL A 86 0.21 18.70 -2.83
C VAL A 86 1.16 19.21 -3.92
N ASP A 87 2.46 19.07 -3.73
CA ASP A 87 3.46 19.49 -4.74
C ASP A 87 3.35 18.63 -5.99
N LEU A 88 3.21 17.31 -5.83
CA LEU A 88 2.91 16.42 -6.95
C LEU A 88 1.58 16.78 -7.63
N GLY A 89 0.54 17.09 -6.84
CA GLY A 89 -0.74 17.58 -7.35
C GLY A 89 -0.61 18.86 -8.19
N ASN A 90 0.25 19.79 -7.78
CA ASN A 90 0.53 21.02 -8.52
C ASN A 90 1.26 20.74 -9.84
N ILE A 91 2.23 19.82 -9.85
CA ILE A 91 2.91 19.37 -11.08
C ILE A 91 1.90 18.74 -12.06
N ILE A 92 1.02 17.86 -11.56
CA ILE A 92 -0.02 17.23 -12.38
C ILE A 92 -0.99 18.29 -12.95
N MET A 93 -1.39 19.27 -12.13
CA MET A 93 -2.22 20.39 -12.58
C MET A 93 -1.53 21.20 -13.69
N HIS A 94 -0.23 21.45 -13.56
CA HIS A 94 0.55 22.12 -14.59
C HIS A 94 0.58 21.29 -15.89
N LEU A 95 0.88 19.99 -15.81
CA LEU A 95 0.87 19.08 -16.97
C LEU A 95 -0.49 19.01 -17.67
N THR A 96 -1.57 19.18 -16.90
CA THR A 96 -2.94 19.19 -17.41
C THR A 96 -3.25 20.45 -18.24
N LEU A 97 -2.73 21.60 -17.82
CA LEU A 97 -3.04 22.91 -18.40
C LEU A 97 -2.01 23.40 -19.44
N LEU A 98 -0.98 22.59 -19.69
CA LEU A 98 0.17 23.00 -20.49
C LEU A 98 -0.14 23.14 -21.99
N ASN A 99 -1.05 22.31 -22.51
CA ASN A 99 -1.45 22.32 -23.92
C ASN A 99 -2.78 21.58 -24.12
N ASP A 100 -3.36 21.68 -25.32
CA ASP A 100 -4.60 21.00 -25.70
C ASP A 100 -4.36 19.63 -26.37
N SER A 101 -3.22 18.98 -26.09
CA SER A 101 -2.90 17.68 -26.70
C SER A 101 -3.81 16.56 -26.16
N PRO A 102 -3.97 15.44 -26.89
CA PRO A 102 -4.66 14.27 -26.36
C PRO A 102 -4.02 13.73 -25.07
N SER A 103 -2.69 13.89 -24.91
CA SER A 103 -1.95 13.50 -23.71
C SER A 103 -2.33 14.37 -22.51
N ALA A 104 -2.44 15.69 -22.68
CA ALA A 104 -2.94 16.60 -21.63
C ALA A 104 -4.40 16.31 -21.28
N ALA A 105 -5.25 16.06 -22.29
CA ALA A 105 -6.64 15.69 -22.11
C ALA A 105 -6.76 14.37 -21.31
N ALA A 106 -5.87 13.41 -21.52
CA ALA A 106 -5.83 12.19 -20.71
C ALA A 106 -5.56 12.49 -19.23
N VAL A 107 -4.60 13.36 -18.92
CA VAL A 107 -4.31 13.78 -17.53
C VAL A 107 -5.55 14.44 -16.91
N LEU A 108 -6.18 15.39 -17.62
CA LEU A 108 -7.39 16.07 -17.15
C LEU A 108 -8.49 15.07 -16.79
N ARG A 109 -8.80 14.16 -17.71
CA ARG A 109 -9.88 13.18 -17.52
C ARG A 109 -9.58 12.22 -16.38
N SER A 110 -8.33 11.76 -16.25
CA SER A 110 -7.91 10.91 -15.11
C SER A 110 -7.99 11.63 -13.78
N LEU A 111 -7.59 12.91 -13.74
CA LEU A 111 -7.66 13.76 -12.54
C LEU A 111 -9.10 13.98 -12.08
N LEU A 112 -10.00 14.29 -13.02
CA LEU A 112 -11.42 14.44 -12.74
C LEU A 112 -12.04 13.12 -12.27
N ALA A 113 -11.65 11.98 -12.88
CA ALA A 113 -12.09 10.67 -12.45
C ALA A 113 -11.68 10.37 -11.01
N LEU A 114 -10.41 10.61 -10.66
CA LEU A 114 -9.90 10.43 -9.30
C LEU A 114 -10.64 11.34 -8.30
N SER A 115 -10.88 12.59 -8.67
CA SER A 115 -11.62 13.55 -7.84
C SER A 115 -13.06 13.11 -7.59
N SER A 116 -13.72 12.59 -8.62
CA SER A 116 -15.09 12.09 -8.53
C SER A 116 -15.18 10.86 -7.64
N VAL A 117 -14.29 9.86 -7.81
CA VAL A 117 -14.30 8.65 -6.97
C VAL A 117 -13.93 8.94 -5.52
N HIS A 118 -13.04 9.91 -5.30
CA HIS A 118 -12.65 10.35 -3.97
C HIS A 118 -13.80 11.02 -3.23
N ARG A 119 -14.56 11.87 -3.92
CA ARG A 119 -15.62 12.65 -3.28
C ARG A 119 -16.87 11.82 -3.02
N ASP A 120 -17.30 11.05 -4.01
CA ASP A 120 -18.65 10.46 -4.03
C ASP A 120 -18.66 8.92 -4.14
N GLY A 121 -17.47 8.30 -4.20
CA GLY A 121 -17.31 6.88 -4.46
C GLY A 121 -17.45 6.51 -5.94
N LEU A 122 -17.45 5.21 -6.20
CA LEU A 122 -17.56 4.72 -7.56
C LEU A 122 -19.00 4.87 -8.05
N GLN A 123 -19.17 5.71 -9.07
CA GLN A 123 -20.44 6.08 -9.69
C GLN A 123 -20.26 6.30 -11.20
N SER A 124 -21.37 6.47 -11.92
CA SER A 124 -21.41 6.55 -13.39
C SER A 124 -20.49 7.60 -14.04
N GLN A 125 -20.46 8.85 -13.54
CA GLN A 125 -19.57 9.90 -14.06
C GLN A 125 -18.10 9.57 -13.78
N ALA A 126 -17.75 9.05 -12.60
CA ALA A 126 -16.38 8.62 -12.29
C ALA A 126 -15.90 7.55 -13.29
N ALA A 127 -16.74 6.54 -13.57
CA ALA A 127 -16.46 5.52 -14.58
C ALA A 127 -16.38 6.10 -16.01
N GLY A 128 -17.28 7.02 -16.37
CA GLY A 128 -17.28 7.72 -17.65
C GLY A 128 -16.01 8.54 -17.89
N LEU A 129 -15.54 9.25 -16.85
CA LEU A 129 -14.29 10.01 -16.88
C LEU A 129 -13.08 9.08 -17.03
N LYS A 130 -13.04 7.94 -16.33
CA LYS A 130 -12.01 6.90 -16.53
C LYS A 130 -11.99 6.43 -17.99
N ILE A 131 -13.14 6.09 -18.56
CA ILE A 131 -13.24 5.66 -19.98
C ILE A 131 -12.77 6.78 -20.92
N SER A 132 -13.13 8.02 -20.65
CA SER A 132 -12.69 9.17 -21.45
C SER A 132 -11.17 9.37 -21.39
N ALA A 133 -10.55 9.16 -20.24
CA ALA A 133 -9.10 9.22 -20.09
C ALA A 133 -8.40 8.14 -20.91
N LEU A 134 -8.91 6.91 -20.88
CA LEU A 134 -8.38 5.80 -21.69
C LEU A 134 -8.51 6.08 -23.19
N LYS A 135 -9.65 6.63 -23.64
CA LYS A 135 -9.83 7.04 -25.04
C LYS A 135 -8.82 8.12 -25.45
N ALA A 136 -8.55 9.10 -24.58
CA ALA A 136 -7.56 10.14 -24.83
C ALA A 136 -6.13 9.56 -24.92
N LEU A 137 -5.77 8.62 -24.03
CA LEU A 137 -4.49 7.89 -24.11
C LEU A 137 -4.35 7.07 -25.40
N ILE A 138 -5.43 6.46 -25.88
CA ILE A 138 -5.43 5.69 -27.14
C ILE A 138 -5.22 6.63 -28.34
N ALA A 139 -5.81 7.83 -28.30
CA ALA A 139 -5.70 8.84 -29.35
C ALA A 139 -4.37 9.62 -29.32
N ALA A 140 -3.66 9.59 -28.19
CA ALA A 140 -2.39 10.27 -28.04
C ALA A 140 -1.28 9.63 -28.90
N PRO A 141 -0.27 10.42 -29.31
CA PRO A 141 0.86 9.90 -30.06
C PRO A 141 1.55 8.75 -29.30
N LYS A 142 1.93 7.68 -30.02
CA LYS A 142 2.58 6.49 -29.45
C LYS A 142 4.07 6.41 -29.76
N HIS A 143 4.51 7.18 -30.75
CA HIS A 143 5.89 7.22 -31.24
C HIS A 143 6.34 8.68 -31.25
N ASP A 144 7.65 8.90 -31.10
CA ASP A 144 8.30 10.21 -31.13
C ASP A 144 7.69 11.24 -30.16
N ILE A 145 7.23 10.78 -28.99
CA ILE A 145 6.64 11.63 -27.96
C ILE A 145 7.71 12.51 -27.30
N THR A 146 7.34 13.76 -27.03
CA THR A 146 8.18 14.69 -26.27
C THR A 146 8.29 14.28 -24.80
N ALA A 147 9.29 14.81 -24.07
CA ALA A 147 9.42 14.58 -22.63
C ALA A 147 8.17 15.02 -21.83
N ILE A 148 7.53 16.11 -22.28
CA ILE A 148 6.26 16.61 -21.70
C ILE A 148 5.13 15.61 -21.93
N GLU A 149 4.95 15.13 -23.16
CA GLU A 149 3.91 14.13 -23.46
C GLU A 149 4.18 12.82 -22.72
N ALA A 150 5.44 12.38 -22.61
CA ALA A 150 5.82 11.24 -21.80
C ALA A 150 5.42 11.45 -20.32
N ALA A 151 5.73 12.61 -19.73
CA ALA A 151 5.31 12.96 -18.38
C ALA A 151 3.78 13.00 -18.23
N GLN A 152 3.05 13.52 -19.22
CA GLN A 152 1.58 13.49 -19.25
C GLN A 152 1.03 12.06 -19.28
N HIS A 153 1.61 11.17 -20.08
CA HIS A 153 1.18 9.76 -20.10
C HIS A 153 1.45 9.07 -18.75
N VAL A 154 2.61 9.32 -18.15
CA VAL A 154 2.96 8.78 -16.82
C VAL A 154 1.98 9.31 -15.75
N ALA A 155 1.69 10.62 -15.73
CA ALA A 155 0.74 11.22 -14.81
C ALA A 155 -0.67 10.67 -14.99
N ALA A 156 -1.16 10.56 -16.23
CA ALA A 156 -2.46 9.98 -16.53
C ALA A 156 -2.54 8.51 -16.08
N GLY A 157 -1.50 7.71 -16.33
CA GLY A 157 -1.40 6.32 -15.87
C GLY A 157 -1.43 6.20 -14.35
N MET A 158 -0.64 7.02 -13.63
CA MET A 158 -0.61 6.96 -12.17
C MET A 158 -1.87 7.50 -11.49
N LEU A 159 -2.57 8.46 -12.11
CA LEU A 159 -3.91 8.88 -11.65
C LEU A 159 -4.95 7.76 -11.85
N LEU A 160 -4.89 7.01 -12.95
CA LEU A 160 -5.74 5.84 -13.17
C LEU A 160 -5.40 4.69 -12.21
N CYS A 161 -4.11 4.48 -11.92
CA CYS A 161 -3.66 3.58 -10.87
C CYS A 161 -4.27 3.99 -9.51
N SER A 162 -4.16 5.27 -9.17
CA SER A 162 -4.73 5.83 -7.94
C SER A 162 -6.25 5.71 -7.86
N PHE A 163 -6.94 5.87 -8.99
CA PHE A 163 -8.38 5.66 -9.09
C PHE A 163 -8.78 4.24 -8.69
N GLU A 164 -8.10 3.22 -9.23
CA GLU A 164 -8.41 1.81 -8.93
C GLU A 164 -8.16 1.46 -7.44
N ILE A 165 -7.10 2.01 -6.85
CA ILE A 165 -6.69 1.66 -5.49
C ILE A 165 -7.38 2.51 -4.40
N HIS A 166 -8.01 3.64 -4.73
CA HIS A 166 -8.50 4.62 -3.75
C HIS A 166 -9.52 4.05 -2.76
N ARG A 167 -10.54 3.32 -3.24
CA ARG A 167 -11.58 2.75 -2.35
C ARG A 167 -11.39 1.29 -2.00
N ALA A 168 -10.24 0.69 -2.32
CA ALA A 168 -10.11 -0.78 -2.36
C ALA A 168 -11.33 -1.42 -3.04
N SER A 169 -11.94 -0.71 -4.00
CA SER A 169 -12.99 -1.25 -4.84
C SER A 169 -12.23 -2.21 -5.72
N CYS A 170 -12.25 -3.49 -5.36
CA CYS A 170 -11.67 -4.58 -6.11
C CYS A 170 -12.44 -4.75 -7.44
N THR A 171 -12.48 -3.71 -8.27
CA THR A 171 -13.21 -3.67 -9.53
C THR A 171 -12.41 -4.31 -10.64
N SER A 172 -11.08 -4.21 -10.57
CA SER A 172 -10.17 -4.87 -11.49
C SER A 172 -8.74 -4.89 -10.95
N ASP A 173 -7.95 -5.83 -11.44
CA ASP A 173 -6.49 -5.93 -11.30
C ASP A 173 -5.73 -4.90 -12.17
N GLN A 174 -6.43 -3.91 -12.76
CA GLN A 174 -5.88 -2.99 -13.76
C GLN A 174 -4.90 -1.97 -13.20
N TRP A 175 -4.86 -1.75 -11.89
CA TRP A 175 -3.91 -0.80 -11.29
C TRP A 175 -2.46 -1.18 -11.63
N MET A 176 -2.15 -2.49 -11.67
CA MET A 176 -0.85 -3.00 -12.10
C MET A 176 -0.59 -2.71 -13.57
N THR A 177 -1.59 -2.82 -14.43
CA THR A 177 -1.46 -2.48 -15.86
C THR A 177 -1.08 -1.02 -16.05
N TYR A 178 -1.70 -0.11 -15.29
CA TYR A 178 -1.36 1.32 -15.34
C TYR A 178 0.04 1.61 -14.81
N LEU A 179 0.42 0.98 -13.71
CA LEU A 179 1.76 1.09 -13.14
C LEU A 179 2.85 0.59 -14.10
N ILE A 180 2.67 -0.61 -14.66
CA ILE A 180 3.59 -1.20 -15.66
C ILE A 180 3.66 -0.30 -16.90
N GLY A 181 2.53 0.25 -17.35
CA GLY A 181 2.48 1.21 -18.44
C GLY A 181 3.34 2.45 -18.17
N ALA A 182 3.18 3.06 -16.99
CA ALA A 182 3.97 4.22 -16.57
C ALA A 182 5.48 3.91 -16.55
N LYS A 183 5.89 2.76 -15.99
CA LYS A 183 7.29 2.31 -15.99
C LYS A 183 7.86 2.18 -17.40
N ARG A 184 7.12 1.57 -18.31
CA ARG A 184 7.54 1.38 -19.71
C ARG A 184 7.76 2.73 -20.41
N ILE A 185 6.90 3.70 -20.16
CA ILE A 185 7.02 5.05 -20.75
C ILE A 185 8.24 5.79 -20.20
N ILE A 186 8.47 5.74 -18.88
CA ILE A 186 9.67 6.35 -18.26
C ILE A 186 10.94 5.80 -18.91
N LYS A 187 11.04 4.47 -19.05
CA LYS A 187 12.20 3.82 -19.67
C LYS A 187 12.34 4.15 -21.15
N ALA A 188 11.25 4.16 -21.91
CA ALA A 188 11.29 4.42 -23.36
C ALA A 188 11.61 5.89 -23.72
N SER A 189 11.25 6.83 -22.84
CA SER A 189 11.45 8.27 -23.04
C SER A 189 12.71 8.82 -22.36
N SER A 190 13.49 7.96 -21.68
CA SER A 190 14.65 8.37 -20.88
C SER A 190 14.34 9.45 -19.83
N LEU A 191 13.11 9.47 -19.31
CA LEU A 191 12.63 10.51 -18.39
C LEU A 191 13.42 10.53 -17.07
N GLU A 192 14.04 9.39 -16.70
CA GLU A 192 14.91 9.24 -15.53
C GLU A 192 16.10 10.23 -15.54
N SER A 193 16.54 10.64 -16.73
CA SER A 193 17.60 11.64 -16.88
C SER A 193 17.12 13.08 -16.72
N SER A 194 15.80 13.32 -16.74
CA SER A 194 15.19 14.63 -16.57
C SER A 194 14.88 14.89 -15.10
N GLY A 195 15.68 15.74 -14.46
CA GLY A 195 15.47 16.16 -13.08
C GLY A 195 14.14 16.90 -12.84
N GLU A 196 13.51 17.43 -13.90
CA GLU A 196 12.25 18.18 -13.83
C GLU A 196 11.08 17.30 -13.35
N PHE A 197 11.04 16.03 -13.76
CA PHE A 197 9.93 15.11 -13.45
C PHE A 197 10.23 14.16 -12.29
N GLY A 198 11.25 14.47 -11.48
CA GLY A 198 11.68 13.66 -10.32
C GLY A 198 10.52 13.23 -9.41
N PRO A 199 9.63 14.13 -8.95
CA PRO A 199 8.51 13.76 -8.09
C PRO A 199 7.52 12.77 -8.73
N LEU A 200 7.32 12.87 -10.05
CA LEU A 200 6.46 11.96 -10.81
C LEU A 200 7.09 10.57 -10.93
N ILE A 201 8.40 10.52 -11.19
CA ILE A 201 9.17 9.27 -11.28
C ILE A 201 9.24 8.58 -9.91
N ASP A 202 9.48 9.35 -8.84
CA ASP A 202 9.49 8.84 -7.47
C ASP A 202 8.12 8.29 -7.04
N TRP A 203 7.03 8.89 -7.55
CA TRP A 203 5.68 8.37 -7.34
C TRP A 203 5.50 6.98 -7.99
N VAL A 204 5.96 6.79 -9.24
CA VAL A 204 5.96 5.48 -9.90
C VAL A 204 6.83 4.48 -9.13
N HIS A 205 8.05 4.88 -8.78
CA HIS A 205 9.01 4.02 -8.07
C HIS A 205 8.47 3.54 -6.72
N TYR A 206 7.79 4.41 -5.96
CA TYR A 206 7.18 4.03 -4.70
C TYR A 206 6.13 2.92 -4.88
N HIS A 207 5.23 3.08 -5.84
CA HIS A 207 4.20 2.07 -6.13
C HIS A 207 4.80 0.78 -6.69
N ASP A 208 5.88 0.88 -7.49
CA ASP A 208 6.59 -0.29 -8.01
C ASP A 208 7.20 -1.15 -6.90
N VAL A 209 7.97 -0.55 -5.98
CA VAL A 209 8.60 -1.27 -4.86
C VAL A 209 7.56 -1.95 -3.97
N LEU A 210 6.45 -1.28 -3.70
CA LEU A 210 5.38 -1.80 -2.86
C LEU A 210 4.57 -2.89 -3.56
N SER A 211 4.42 -2.81 -4.89
CA SER A 211 3.85 -3.91 -5.67
C SER A 211 4.74 -5.16 -5.60
N ARG A 212 6.07 -5.01 -5.57
CA ARG A 212 6.99 -6.14 -5.40
C ARG A 212 6.83 -6.82 -4.05
N PHE A 213 6.74 -6.07 -2.95
CA PHE A 213 6.41 -6.62 -1.63
C PHE A 213 5.09 -7.41 -1.64
N SER A 214 4.10 -6.94 -2.39
CA SER A 214 2.83 -7.63 -2.52
C SER A 214 3.00 -8.94 -3.30
N ASN A 215 3.72 -8.91 -4.42
CA ASN A 215 3.93 -10.04 -5.33
C ASN A 215 4.72 -11.20 -4.70
N ILE A 216 5.67 -10.93 -3.80
CA ILE A 216 6.43 -12.02 -3.14
C ILE A 216 5.53 -12.91 -2.26
N HIS A 217 4.41 -12.38 -1.80
CA HIS A 217 3.47 -13.08 -0.91
C HIS A 217 2.12 -13.43 -1.57
N TRP A 218 1.76 -12.76 -2.66
CA TRP A 218 0.51 -13.00 -3.36
C TRP A 218 0.67 -14.12 -4.39
N ARG A 219 0.18 -15.31 -4.05
CA ARG A 219 0.15 -16.49 -4.93
C ARG A 219 -1.29 -16.82 -5.28
N PRO A 220 -1.91 -16.07 -6.22
CA PRO A 220 -3.28 -16.36 -6.64
C PRO A 220 -3.31 -17.78 -7.20
N LYS A 221 -4.28 -18.60 -6.78
CA LYS A 221 -4.49 -19.88 -7.42
C LYS A 221 -5.02 -19.63 -8.82
N ILE A 222 -4.29 -20.11 -9.83
CA ILE A 222 -4.70 -20.15 -11.24
C ILE A 222 -6.09 -20.77 -11.26
N VAL A 223 -7.10 -19.98 -11.66
CA VAL A 223 -8.43 -20.50 -11.96
C VAL A 223 -8.29 -21.37 -13.21
N ASP A 224 -8.91 -22.54 -13.18
CA ASP A 224 -8.91 -23.55 -14.25
C ASP A 224 -8.84 -22.98 -15.67
N VAL A 225 -7.93 -23.56 -16.45
CA VAL A 225 -7.70 -23.32 -17.87
C VAL A 225 -8.90 -23.86 -18.66
N ASP A 226 -10.03 -23.14 -18.65
CA ASP A 226 -11.17 -23.43 -19.52
C ASP A 226 -11.99 -22.18 -19.91
N SER A 227 -11.46 -20.97 -19.67
CA SER A 227 -12.05 -19.72 -20.17
C SER A 227 -11.27 -19.17 -21.37
N PRO A 228 -11.82 -19.21 -22.60
CA PRO A 228 -11.13 -18.74 -23.80
C PRO A 228 -11.24 -17.22 -23.96
N SER A 229 -10.81 -16.44 -22.96
CA SER A 229 -10.85 -14.97 -23.05
C SER A 229 -9.87 -14.20 -22.15
N SER A 230 -8.68 -14.72 -21.83
CA SER A 230 -7.61 -13.90 -21.21
C SER A 230 -6.21 -14.44 -21.48
N GLU A 231 -5.77 -14.40 -22.74
CA GLU A 231 -4.36 -14.62 -23.10
C GLU A 231 -3.46 -13.41 -22.74
N SER A 232 -3.95 -12.38 -22.04
CA SER A 232 -3.16 -11.17 -21.73
C SER A 232 -2.65 -11.07 -20.29
N SER A 233 -3.15 -11.87 -19.36
CA SER A 233 -2.93 -11.63 -17.91
C SER A 233 -1.79 -12.44 -17.31
N ALA A 234 -1.39 -13.55 -17.94
CA ALA A 234 -0.36 -14.44 -17.42
C ALA A 234 1.06 -13.99 -17.81
N GLU A 235 1.26 -13.40 -19.00
CA GLU A 235 2.60 -12.98 -19.47
C GLU A 235 3.12 -11.68 -18.80
N THR A 236 2.25 -10.91 -18.14
CA THR A 236 2.60 -9.57 -17.61
C THR A 236 3.02 -9.53 -16.14
N LEU A 237 2.92 -10.65 -15.40
CA LEU A 237 3.37 -10.75 -14.00
C LEU A 237 4.83 -11.20 -13.83
N SER A 238 5.55 -11.37 -14.94
CA SER A 238 7.01 -11.54 -14.89
C SER A 238 7.60 -10.37 -14.10
N LEU A 239 8.28 -10.67 -12.99
CA LEU A 239 9.01 -9.71 -12.14
C LEU A 239 9.93 -8.87 -13.02
N SER A 240 9.42 -7.75 -13.53
CA SER A 240 10.23 -6.81 -14.30
C SER A 240 11.28 -6.23 -13.35
N PRO A 241 12.54 -6.04 -13.78
CA PRO A 241 13.55 -5.42 -12.95
C PRO A 241 12.99 -4.15 -12.32
N GLY A 242 13.17 -4.00 -11.00
CA GLY A 242 12.76 -2.80 -10.29
C GLY A 242 13.36 -1.56 -10.94
N MET A 243 12.64 -0.44 -10.93
CA MET A 243 13.26 0.83 -11.28
C MET A 243 14.38 1.16 -10.27
N SER A 244 15.57 1.52 -10.73
CA SER A 244 16.65 1.94 -9.84
C SER A 244 16.51 3.42 -9.52
N SER A 245 15.96 3.77 -8.35
CA SER A 245 16.01 5.16 -7.87
C SER A 245 17.33 5.42 -7.15
N VAL A 246 18.15 6.31 -7.71
CA VAL A 246 19.42 6.77 -7.10
C VAL A 246 19.16 7.68 -5.88
N HIS A 247 17.93 8.18 -5.72
CA HIS A 247 17.61 9.27 -4.79
C HIS A 247 16.79 8.84 -3.55
N ASN A 248 16.31 7.59 -3.49
CA ASN A 248 15.45 7.12 -2.39
C ASN A 248 16.00 5.85 -1.73
N THR A 249 17.01 6.02 -0.88
CA THR A 249 17.72 4.94 -0.17
C THR A 249 16.79 3.93 0.53
N PRO A 250 15.72 4.33 1.26
CA PRO A 250 14.83 3.37 1.90
C PRO A 250 14.06 2.48 0.92
N LEU A 251 13.61 3.03 -0.22
CA LEU A 251 12.86 2.27 -1.22
C LEU A 251 13.77 1.31 -1.99
N ALA A 252 14.99 1.73 -2.32
CA ALA A 252 16.00 0.85 -2.92
C ALA A 252 16.31 -0.34 -2.01
N LEU A 253 16.47 -0.10 -0.70
CA LEU A 253 16.70 -1.16 0.28
C LEU A 253 15.49 -2.09 0.46
N LEU A 254 14.26 -1.60 0.36
CA LEU A 254 13.06 -2.46 0.39
C LEU A 254 12.98 -3.34 -0.87
N SER A 255 13.36 -2.79 -2.02
CA SER A 255 13.57 -3.55 -3.25
C SER A 255 14.58 -4.68 -3.05
N ASP A 256 15.77 -4.37 -2.49
CA ASP A 256 16.82 -5.36 -2.22
C ASP A 256 16.31 -6.46 -1.26
N ILE A 257 15.50 -6.10 -0.25
CA ILE A 257 14.86 -7.07 0.65
C ILE A 257 13.92 -7.99 -0.13
N CYS A 258 13.09 -7.45 -1.03
CA CYS A 258 12.17 -8.26 -1.82
C CYS A 258 12.91 -9.30 -2.68
N ASP A 259 14.04 -8.91 -3.29
CA ASP A 259 14.89 -9.83 -4.04
C ASP A 259 15.52 -10.89 -3.15
N ALA A 260 16.03 -10.50 -1.97
CA ALA A 260 16.61 -11.42 -1.01
C ALA A 260 15.59 -12.47 -0.54
N VAL A 261 14.40 -12.04 -0.13
CA VAL A 261 13.34 -12.95 0.35
C VAL A 261 12.83 -13.85 -0.77
N SER A 262 12.75 -13.36 -2.01
CA SER A 262 12.34 -14.17 -3.17
C SER A 262 13.35 -15.26 -3.52
N ALA A 263 14.64 -14.95 -3.38
CA ALA A 263 15.73 -15.88 -3.67
C ALA A 263 15.94 -16.94 -2.56
N PHE A 264 15.34 -16.74 -1.38
CA PHE A 264 15.54 -17.63 -0.25
C PHE A 264 14.78 -18.95 -0.41
N LEU A 265 15.51 -20.01 -0.78
CA LEU A 265 15.00 -21.37 -0.95
C LEU A 265 15.75 -22.33 -0.01
N PRO A 266 15.36 -22.40 1.29
CA PRO A 266 16.12 -23.13 2.30
C PRO A 266 16.25 -24.63 2.01
N ASP A 267 15.35 -25.26 1.26
CA ASP A 267 15.43 -26.69 0.97
C ASP A 267 16.39 -27.03 -0.21
N ILE A 268 16.81 -26.03 -0.98
CA ILE A 268 17.55 -26.23 -2.24
C ILE A 268 18.98 -25.65 -2.18
N MET A 269 19.19 -24.62 -1.36
CA MET A 269 20.49 -23.93 -1.29
C MET A 269 21.60 -24.83 -0.73
N LEU A 270 22.81 -24.71 -1.27
CA LEU A 270 24.01 -25.32 -0.68
C LEU A 270 24.42 -24.57 0.60
N THR A 271 25.29 -25.17 1.42
CA THR A 271 25.73 -24.55 2.68
C THR A 271 26.48 -23.23 2.45
N ASP A 272 27.35 -23.16 1.44
CA ASP A 272 28.12 -21.95 1.09
C ASP A 272 27.18 -20.81 0.64
N ASP A 273 26.23 -21.11 -0.25
CA ASP A 273 25.21 -20.17 -0.72
C ASP A 273 24.35 -19.62 0.42
N ARG A 274 24.10 -20.43 1.47
CA ARG A 274 23.35 -20.00 2.66
C ARG A 274 24.13 -19.02 3.50
N ASP A 275 25.42 -19.25 3.70
CA ASP A 275 26.30 -18.37 4.49
C ASP A 275 26.46 -17.01 3.78
N ASP A 276 26.66 -17.03 2.46
CA ASP A 276 26.71 -15.82 1.63
C ASP A 276 25.38 -15.05 1.67
N HIS A 277 24.26 -15.75 1.56
CA HIS A 277 22.94 -15.13 1.68
C HIS A 277 22.74 -14.50 3.07
N GLN A 278 23.14 -15.19 4.15
CA GLN A 278 23.07 -14.64 5.49
C GLN A 278 23.96 -13.40 5.67
N ALA A 279 25.17 -13.40 5.10
CA ALA A 279 26.06 -12.23 5.09
C ALA A 279 25.45 -11.05 4.34
N PHE A 280 24.79 -11.30 3.22
CA PHE A 280 24.05 -10.29 2.47
C PHE A 280 22.89 -9.69 3.28
N LEU A 281 22.07 -10.52 3.94
CA LEU A 281 20.97 -10.06 4.80
C LEU A 281 21.47 -9.19 5.96
N LYS A 282 22.60 -9.56 6.59
CA LYS A 282 23.25 -8.74 7.63
C LYS A 282 23.73 -7.40 7.08
N THR A 283 24.27 -7.39 5.86
CA THR A 283 24.67 -6.15 5.15
C THR A 283 23.47 -5.26 4.87
N LEU A 284 22.34 -5.81 4.42
CA LEU A 284 21.09 -5.06 4.25
C LEU A 284 20.60 -4.48 5.56
N ALA A 285 20.52 -5.27 6.63
CA ALA A 285 20.12 -4.80 7.95
C ALA A 285 21.03 -3.66 8.45
N PHE A 286 22.35 -3.77 8.23
CA PHE A 286 23.29 -2.70 8.55
C PHE A 286 23.02 -1.43 7.73
N ARG A 287 22.82 -1.54 6.41
CA ARG A 287 22.50 -0.38 5.55
C ARG A 287 21.22 0.32 5.98
N ILE A 288 20.17 -0.43 6.34
CA ILE A 288 18.89 0.13 6.80
C ILE A 288 19.05 0.90 8.11
N ARG A 289 19.82 0.37 9.08
CA ARG A 289 20.09 1.05 10.35
C ARG A 289 20.86 2.36 10.18
N ASN A 290 21.65 2.48 9.11
CA ASN A 290 22.51 3.62 8.83
C ASN A 290 21.95 4.59 7.78
N ILE A 291 20.67 4.49 7.43
CA ILE A 291 20.02 5.50 6.58
C ILE A 291 20.10 6.84 7.31
N SER A 292 20.90 7.77 6.76
CA SER A 292 21.20 9.04 7.40
C SER A 292 19.95 9.93 7.45
N SER A 293 19.71 10.60 8.59
CA SER A 293 18.62 11.57 8.74
C SER A 293 18.78 12.83 7.85
N THR A 294 19.92 12.98 7.19
CA THR A 294 20.31 14.13 6.34
C THR A 294 19.70 14.12 4.94
N GLU A 295 19.13 12.99 4.48
CA GLU A 295 18.35 12.91 3.22
C GLU A 295 16.90 13.39 3.37
N ILE A 296 16.52 13.84 4.58
CA ILE A 296 15.15 14.25 4.94
C ILE A 296 15.13 15.78 5.04
N SER A 297 14.21 16.43 4.32
CA SER A 297 13.98 17.87 4.44
C SER A 297 13.79 18.24 5.93
N PRO A 298 14.61 19.16 6.49
CA PRO A 298 14.72 19.37 7.93
C PRO A 298 13.48 19.97 8.61
N SER A 299 12.42 20.32 7.86
CA SER A 299 11.31 21.11 8.38
C SER A 299 10.11 20.32 8.91
N ASN A 300 9.95 19.02 8.59
CA ASN A 300 8.73 18.29 8.97
C ASN A 300 9.00 17.11 9.92
N SER A 301 8.61 17.26 11.19
CA SER A 301 8.67 16.20 12.21
C SER A 301 7.90 14.94 11.78
N ARG A 302 6.75 15.10 11.11
CA ARG A 302 5.92 13.99 10.63
C ARG A 302 6.65 13.14 9.58
N SER A 303 7.36 13.78 8.65
CA SER A 303 8.14 13.08 7.62
C SER A 303 9.22 12.21 8.26
N ARG A 304 9.95 12.75 9.25
CA ARG A 304 10.98 11.99 9.98
C ARG A 304 10.38 10.79 10.73
N THR A 305 9.25 10.98 11.41
CA THR A 305 8.56 9.88 12.10
C THR A 305 8.12 8.80 11.11
N MET A 306 7.56 9.18 9.97
CA MET A 306 7.11 8.22 8.96
C MET A 306 8.27 7.44 8.34
N THR A 307 9.38 8.11 8.03
CA THR A 307 10.61 7.45 7.56
C THR A 307 11.15 6.49 8.62
N ALA A 308 11.17 6.87 9.89
CA ALA A 308 11.61 6.00 10.98
C ALA A 308 10.71 4.76 11.13
N LEU A 309 9.39 4.91 11.00
CA LEU A 309 8.46 3.77 10.99
C LEU A 309 8.69 2.86 9.79
N PHE A 310 8.93 3.43 8.61
CA PHE A 310 9.24 2.66 7.40
C PHE A 310 10.53 1.84 7.58
N GLN A 311 11.58 2.45 8.12
CA GLN A 311 12.84 1.77 8.45
C GLN A 311 12.63 0.67 9.50
N CYS A 312 11.85 0.96 10.55
CA CYS A 312 11.52 -0.01 11.60
C CYS A 312 10.78 -1.22 11.01
N ALA A 313 9.78 -0.98 10.15
CA ALA A 313 9.05 -2.03 9.47
C ALA A 313 9.96 -2.89 8.58
N MET A 314 10.88 -2.28 7.82
CA MET A 314 11.86 -3.02 7.02
C MET A 314 12.74 -3.94 7.87
N LEU A 315 13.24 -3.45 9.02
CA LEU A 315 14.08 -4.25 9.92
C LEU A 315 13.32 -5.40 10.56
N VAL A 316 12.10 -5.14 11.05
CA VAL A 316 11.23 -6.18 11.60
C VAL A 316 10.91 -7.23 10.54
N TYR A 317 10.46 -6.80 9.36
CA TYR A 317 10.15 -7.69 8.25
C TYR A 317 11.35 -8.55 7.85
N LEU A 318 12.52 -7.93 7.66
CA LEU A 318 13.74 -8.61 7.27
C LEU A 318 14.20 -9.63 8.33
N ASN A 319 14.14 -9.30 9.63
CA ASN A 319 14.49 -10.24 10.69
C ASN A 319 13.54 -11.43 10.72
N ARG A 320 12.22 -11.17 10.67
CA ARG A 320 11.19 -12.22 10.68
C ARG A 320 11.25 -13.12 9.46
N ALA A 321 11.45 -12.55 8.27
CA ALA A 321 11.62 -13.31 7.03
C ALA A 321 12.90 -14.18 7.06
N SER A 322 13.90 -13.79 7.85
CA SER A 322 15.15 -14.52 8.06
C SER A 322 15.12 -15.45 9.29
N MET A 323 13.94 -15.82 9.79
CA MET A 323 13.77 -16.68 10.97
C MET A 323 14.49 -16.16 12.23
N ASP A 324 14.48 -14.83 12.41
CA ASP A 324 15.08 -14.14 13.55
C ASP A 324 16.60 -14.36 13.71
N LEU A 325 17.31 -14.64 12.60
CA LEU A 325 18.75 -14.91 12.57
C LEU A 325 19.64 -13.66 12.46
N LEU A 326 19.07 -12.45 12.33
CA LEU A 326 19.85 -11.23 12.04
C LEU A 326 20.18 -10.40 13.28
N GLU A 327 19.31 -10.41 14.29
CA GLU A 327 19.54 -9.73 15.56
C GLU A 327 18.91 -10.47 16.75
N PRO A 328 19.39 -10.26 17.98
CA PRO A 328 18.79 -10.86 19.16
C PRO A 328 17.31 -10.47 19.31
N ALA A 329 16.47 -11.39 19.77
CA ALA A 329 15.03 -11.17 19.92
C ALA A 329 14.68 -9.92 20.75
N ALA A 330 15.49 -9.59 21.77
CA ALA A 330 15.31 -8.41 22.60
C ALA A 330 15.43 -7.08 21.83
N GLU A 331 16.25 -7.03 20.77
CA GLU A 331 16.42 -5.83 19.95
C GLU A 331 15.21 -5.65 19.02
N THR A 332 14.73 -6.72 18.40
CA THR A 332 13.49 -6.71 17.60
C THR A 332 12.30 -6.29 18.45
N GLU A 333 12.17 -6.84 19.66
CA GLU A 333 11.11 -6.49 20.61
C GLU A 333 11.18 -5.00 21.01
N ARG A 334 12.38 -4.49 21.29
CA ARG A 334 12.59 -3.06 21.59
C ARG A 334 12.15 -2.18 20.40
N ARG A 335 12.42 -2.58 19.16
CA ARG A 335 11.94 -1.85 17.96
C ARG A 335 10.42 -1.83 17.89
N ILE A 336 9.78 -2.98 18.11
CA ILE A 336 8.32 -3.12 18.10
C ILE A 336 7.71 -2.22 19.18
N GLN A 337 8.19 -2.26 20.42
CA GLN A 337 7.70 -1.40 21.51
C GLN A 337 7.81 0.10 21.18
N ASN A 338 8.91 0.53 20.58
CA ASN A 338 9.06 1.92 20.13
C ASN A 338 8.08 2.29 19.00
N ALA A 339 7.78 1.35 18.10
CA ALA A 339 6.78 1.55 17.06
C ALA A 339 5.37 1.74 17.66
N PHE A 340 4.98 0.90 18.63
CA PHE A 340 3.70 1.06 19.33
C PHE A 340 3.62 2.37 20.12
N ALA A 341 4.70 2.77 20.80
CA ALA A 341 4.78 4.09 21.43
C ALA A 341 4.58 5.22 20.40
N THR A 342 5.12 5.08 19.20
CA THR A 342 4.92 6.04 18.11
C THR A 342 3.47 6.02 17.60
N PHE A 343 2.86 4.85 17.42
CA PHE A 343 1.47 4.70 16.97
C PHE A 343 0.46 5.37 17.90
N THR A 344 0.71 5.37 19.21
CA THR A 344 -0.16 6.08 20.18
C THR A 344 -0.14 7.60 20.01
N GLN A 345 0.96 8.17 19.54
CA GLN A 345 1.15 9.61 19.41
C GLN A 345 0.81 10.13 18.01
N LEU A 346 0.87 9.27 17.00
CA LEU A 346 0.54 9.63 15.63
C LEU A 346 -0.95 9.91 15.47
N ASP A 347 -1.28 10.96 14.74
CA ASP A 347 -2.65 11.33 14.36
C ASP A 347 -3.21 10.48 13.21
N ALA A 348 -2.38 10.15 12.21
CA ALA A 348 -2.71 9.21 11.15
C ALA A 348 -1.43 8.55 10.60
N CYS A 349 -1.58 7.39 9.96
CA CYS A 349 -0.51 6.64 9.31
C CYS A 349 -0.93 6.22 7.89
N GLU A 350 -0.71 7.11 6.91
CA GLU A 350 -1.18 6.90 5.54
C GLU A 350 -0.36 5.86 4.75
N ARG A 351 0.81 5.45 5.25
CA ARG A 351 1.68 4.44 4.63
C ARG A 351 1.24 3.05 5.07
N GLN A 352 0.66 2.26 4.16
CA GLN A 352 0.10 0.97 4.53
C GLN A 352 1.16 -0.09 4.88
N PHE A 353 2.32 -0.10 4.22
CA PHE A 353 3.40 -1.05 4.51
C PHE A 353 3.88 -1.03 5.98
N PRO A 354 4.31 0.10 6.56
CA PRO A 354 4.75 0.11 7.95
C PRO A 354 3.61 -0.18 8.92
N LEU A 355 2.40 0.30 8.63
CA LEU A 355 1.21 -0.03 9.42
C LEU A 355 0.91 -1.52 9.41
N PHE A 356 1.02 -2.17 8.25
CA PHE A 356 0.82 -3.60 8.08
C PHE A 356 1.86 -4.39 8.87
N ILE A 357 3.14 -4.25 8.54
CA ILE A 357 4.21 -5.05 9.16
C ILE A 357 4.23 -4.89 10.68
N LEU A 358 4.20 -3.65 11.18
CA LEU A 358 4.30 -3.39 12.62
C LEU A 358 2.99 -3.72 13.34
N GLY A 359 1.84 -3.50 12.68
CA GLY A 359 0.54 -3.87 13.24
C GLY A 359 0.39 -5.38 13.44
N CYS A 360 0.99 -6.19 12.55
CA CYS A 360 1.02 -7.65 12.68
C CYS A 360 1.76 -8.15 13.92
N GLU A 361 2.61 -7.33 14.54
CA GLU A 361 3.39 -7.72 15.72
C GLU A 361 2.63 -7.56 17.04
N ALA A 362 1.38 -7.08 17.05
CA ALA A 362 0.61 -6.97 18.28
C ALA A 362 0.36 -8.34 18.94
N ARG A 363 0.71 -8.47 20.22
CA ARG A 363 0.55 -9.69 21.03
C ARG A 363 -0.47 -9.56 22.14
N THR A 364 -0.82 -8.33 22.51
CA THR A 364 -1.79 -8.04 23.58
C THR A 364 -3.02 -7.30 23.04
N ASP A 365 -4.15 -7.42 23.74
CA ASP A 365 -5.36 -6.67 23.39
C ASP A 365 -5.14 -5.15 23.44
N HIS A 366 -4.22 -4.68 24.29
CA HIS A 366 -3.84 -3.28 24.35
C HIS A 366 -3.15 -2.82 23.05
N GLU A 367 -2.15 -3.57 22.57
CA GLU A 367 -1.47 -3.30 21.31
C GLU A 367 -2.42 -3.40 20.11
N ARG A 368 -3.30 -4.40 20.10
CA ARG A 368 -4.34 -4.55 19.06
C ARG A 368 -5.25 -3.32 19.02
N SER A 369 -5.66 -2.80 20.18
CA SER A 369 -6.44 -1.56 20.26
C SER A 369 -5.68 -0.38 19.66
N ILE A 370 -4.40 -0.21 20.00
CA ILE A 370 -3.56 0.88 19.46
C ILE A 370 -3.58 0.88 17.93
N VAL A 371 -3.42 -0.30 17.32
CA VAL A 371 -3.41 -0.45 15.85
C VAL A 371 -4.79 -0.15 15.26
N LEU A 372 -5.85 -0.73 15.82
CA LEU A 372 -7.22 -0.51 15.31
C LEU A 372 -7.65 0.95 15.46
N ASP A 373 -7.23 1.63 16.52
CA ASP A 373 -7.51 3.04 16.77
C ASP A 373 -6.74 3.92 15.79
N LEU A 374 -5.46 3.62 15.52
CA LEU A 374 -4.68 4.31 14.49
C LEU A 374 -5.28 4.14 13.10
N ILE A 375 -5.74 2.93 12.74
CA ILE A 375 -6.45 2.70 11.47
C ILE A 375 -7.71 3.56 11.39
N THR A 376 -8.49 3.62 12.47
CA THR A 376 -9.76 4.38 12.49
C THR A 376 -9.50 5.88 12.31
N ARG A 377 -8.56 6.45 13.08
CA ARG A 377 -8.17 7.87 12.95
C ARG A 377 -7.61 8.16 11.57
N THR A 378 -6.86 7.23 10.99
CA THR A 378 -6.33 7.39 9.64
C THR A 378 -7.44 7.39 8.59
N GLU A 379 -8.46 6.53 8.71
CA GLU A 379 -9.61 6.47 7.77
C GLU A 379 -10.50 7.73 7.83
N GLU A 380 -10.46 8.50 8.91
CA GLU A 380 -11.18 9.77 9.05
C GLU A 380 -10.54 10.93 8.26
N HIS A 381 -9.27 10.80 7.86
CA HIS A 381 -8.57 11.86 7.14
C HIS A 381 -8.92 11.88 5.66
N ALA A 382 -9.18 13.06 5.11
CA ALA A 382 -9.48 13.25 3.70
C ALA A 382 -8.34 12.81 2.76
N SER A 383 -7.09 12.74 3.25
CA SER A 383 -5.94 12.23 2.48
C SER A 383 -5.86 10.69 2.45
N SER A 384 -6.72 10.02 3.22
CA SER A 384 -6.62 8.59 3.43
C SER A 384 -7.36 7.81 2.36
N ARG A 385 -6.84 6.60 2.10
CA ARG A 385 -7.48 5.59 1.27
C ARG A 385 -8.07 4.54 2.19
N SER A 386 -8.92 3.68 1.63
CA SER A 386 -9.45 2.54 2.39
C SER A 386 -8.31 1.69 2.98
N LEU A 387 -8.31 1.54 4.31
CA LEU A 387 -7.42 0.62 5.04
C LEU A 387 -8.08 -0.73 5.30
N TYR A 388 -9.25 -0.98 4.71
CA TYR A 388 -10.06 -2.18 4.94
C TYR A 388 -9.26 -3.49 4.78
N LEU A 389 -8.55 -3.66 3.65
CA LEU A 389 -7.78 -4.89 3.41
C LEU A 389 -6.62 -5.02 4.39
N VAL A 390 -5.90 -3.93 4.67
CA VAL A 390 -4.80 -3.92 5.65
C VAL A 390 -5.31 -4.33 7.03
N ARG A 391 -6.41 -3.72 7.49
CA ARG A 391 -7.08 -4.07 8.75
C ARG A 391 -7.43 -5.55 8.80
N LYS A 392 -8.07 -6.07 7.74
CA LYS A 392 -8.49 -7.48 7.69
C LYS A 392 -7.32 -8.46 7.67
N MET A 393 -6.25 -8.15 6.95
CA MET A 393 -5.05 -8.99 6.95
C MET A 393 -4.33 -8.97 8.30
N ILE A 394 -4.24 -7.81 8.98
CA ILE A 394 -3.68 -7.71 10.34
C ILE A 394 -4.51 -8.54 11.32
N GLU A 395 -5.84 -8.37 11.33
CA GLU A 395 -6.76 -9.14 12.18
C GLU A 395 -6.59 -10.65 11.94
N ALA A 396 -6.51 -11.09 10.68
CA ALA A 396 -6.29 -12.48 10.33
C ALA A 396 -4.95 -13.00 10.86
N ILE A 397 -3.87 -12.20 10.80
CA ILE A 397 -2.56 -12.57 11.35
C ILE A 397 -2.63 -12.79 12.85
N TRP A 398 -3.28 -11.89 13.59
CA TRP A 398 -3.47 -12.04 15.03
C TRP A 398 -4.27 -13.30 15.37
N ILE A 399 -5.33 -13.59 14.61
CA ILE A 399 -6.12 -14.81 14.80
C ILE A 399 -5.27 -16.06 14.56
N GLN A 400 -4.42 -16.07 13.53
CA GLN A 400 -3.53 -17.21 13.30
C GLN A 400 -2.52 -17.39 14.43
N ASP A 401 -2.01 -16.31 14.99
CA ASP A 401 -1.10 -16.36 16.14
C ASP A 401 -1.81 -16.87 17.40
N ASP A 402 -3.07 -16.49 17.63
CA ASP A 402 -3.89 -16.97 18.75
C ASP A 402 -4.29 -18.45 18.62
N LEU A 403 -4.51 -18.93 17.40
CA LEU A 403 -4.84 -20.34 17.11
C LEU A 403 -3.61 -21.27 17.16
N ALA A 404 -2.41 -20.72 16.95
CA ALA A 404 -1.20 -21.51 16.85
C ALA A 404 -0.79 -22.15 18.18
N LYS A 405 -0.49 -23.45 18.15
CA LYS A 405 0.11 -24.17 19.30
C LYS A 405 1.64 -24.06 19.36
N GLY A 406 2.25 -23.40 18.38
CA GLY A 406 3.70 -23.21 18.21
C GLY A 406 3.98 -22.14 17.14
N GLU A 407 5.24 -21.88 16.83
CA GLU A 407 5.59 -20.82 15.87
C GLU A 407 5.22 -21.20 14.43
N ILE A 408 4.41 -20.37 13.79
CA ILE A 408 4.14 -20.43 12.34
C ILE A 408 5.20 -19.58 11.65
N ASN A 409 5.88 -20.13 10.64
CA ASN A 409 6.84 -19.38 9.83
C ASN A 409 6.20 -18.09 9.30
N TYR A 410 6.86 -16.96 9.56
CA TYR A 410 6.32 -15.63 9.29
C TYR A 410 5.99 -15.40 7.82
N THR A 411 6.92 -15.74 6.92
CA THR A 411 6.74 -15.61 5.47
C THR A 411 5.60 -16.49 4.96
N ASN A 412 5.44 -17.70 5.49
CA ASN A 412 4.33 -18.58 5.14
C ASN A 412 2.98 -18.01 5.60
N LYS A 413 2.93 -17.44 6.81
CA LYS A 413 1.73 -16.78 7.35
C LYS A 413 1.33 -15.58 6.48
N LEU A 414 2.27 -14.69 6.16
CA LEU A 414 2.03 -13.56 5.26
C LEU A 414 1.56 -14.03 3.89
N THR A 415 2.24 -15.02 3.30
CA THR A 415 1.90 -15.57 1.98
C THR A 415 0.48 -16.15 1.97
N ALA A 416 0.10 -16.94 2.96
CA ALA A 416 -1.21 -17.55 3.04
C ALA A 416 -2.33 -16.49 3.14
N ILE A 417 -2.14 -15.46 3.97
CA ILE A 417 -3.13 -14.41 4.20
C ILE A 417 -3.23 -13.46 3.01
N ILE A 418 -2.10 -13.01 2.48
CA ILE A 418 -2.08 -12.12 1.32
C ILE A 418 -2.66 -12.82 0.09
N SER A 419 -2.37 -14.12 -0.11
CA SER A 419 -2.96 -14.93 -1.18
C SER A 419 -4.47 -15.12 -1.07
N CYS A 420 -5.08 -14.85 0.10
CA CYS A 420 -6.54 -14.81 0.21
C CYS A 420 -7.14 -13.57 -0.45
N CYS A 421 -6.37 -12.51 -0.72
CA CYS A 421 -6.89 -11.32 -1.40
C CYS A 421 -7.27 -11.65 -2.85
N ALA A 422 -8.50 -11.30 -3.24
CA ALA A 422 -8.99 -11.51 -4.60
C ALA A 422 -8.16 -10.77 -5.67
N ILE A 423 -7.55 -9.65 -5.29
CA ILE A 423 -6.71 -8.80 -6.13
C ILE A 423 -5.44 -8.50 -5.35
N LEU A 424 -4.32 -8.35 -6.06
CA LEU A 424 -3.03 -7.95 -5.49
C LEU A 424 -3.20 -6.67 -4.64
N PRO A 425 -2.91 -6.70 -3.33
CA PRO A 425 -2.91 -5.51 -2.49
C PRO A 425 -1.76 -4.58 -2.89
N THR A 426 -1.85 -3.28 -2.56
CA THR A 426 -0.87 -2.30 -3.05
C THR A 426 0.10 -1.81 -1.99
N PHE A 427 -0.24 -1.92 -0.69
CA PHE A 427 0.54 -1.52 0.50
C PHE A 427 1.21 -0.13 0.48
N VAL A 428 0.91 0.70 -0.53
CA VAL A 428 1.38 2.07 -0.69
C VAL A 428 0.84 3.05 0.35
#